data_AF-A0A1X0WB33-F1
#
_entry.id   AF-A0A1X0WB33-F1
#
_cell.length_a   1.000
_cell.length_b   1.000
_cell.length_c   1.000
_cell.angle_alpha   90.00
_cell.angle_beta   90.00
_cell.angle_gamma   90.00
#
_symmetry.space_group_name_H-M   'P 1'
#
loop_
_entity.id
_entity.type
_entity.pdbx_description
1 polymer ?
#
loop_
_entity_poly.entity_id
_entity_poly.type
_entity_poly.pdbx_seq_one_letter_code
_entity_poly.pdbx_strand_id
1 'polypeptide(L)' 'MKTSDVILYYGTKAGAAKALNCTRSAIGQWGDFVPITRQFEIEVKTGGKLLSDYTLKKCLHLNDKDKQEKG' A
#
# COMPACT_ATOMS: atom_id res chain seq x y z
N MET A 1 -1.90 4.08 2.05
CA MET A 1 -2.19 3.53 0.72
C MET A 1 -3.69 3.64 0.47
N LYS A 2 -4.14 4.26 -0.64
CA LYS A 2 -5.57 4.37 -0.94
C LYS A 2 -6.13 3.06 -1.50
N THR A 3 -7.37 2.75 -1.16
CA THR A 3 -8.08 1.57 -1.69
C THR A 3 -8.22 1.64 -3.21
N SER A 4 -8.42 2.84 -3.77
CA SER A 4 -8.48 3.09 -5.21
C SER A 4 -7.23 2.62 -5.95
N ASP A 5 -6.06 2.86 -5.37
CA ASP A 5 -4.77 2.57 -6.01
C ASP A 5 -4.55 1.05 -6.07
N VAL A 6 -4.98 0.33 -5.02
CA VAL A 6 -4.97 -1.13 -4.99
C VAL A 6 -5.90 -1.72 -6.05
N ILE A 7 -7.12 -1.18 -6.16
CA ILE A 7 -8.09 -1.63 -7.16
C ILE A 7 -7.56 -1.38 -8.58
N LEU A 8 -6.96 -0.20 -8.81
CA LEU A 8 -6.35 0.14 -10.09
C LEU A 8 -5.19 -0.80 -10.43
N TYR A 9 -4.31 -1.09 -9.47
CA TYR A 9 -3.17 -1.99 -9.66
C TYR A 9 -3.61 -3.40 -10.06
N TYR A 10 -4.62 -3.96 -9.39
CA TYR A 10 -5.15 -5.29 -9.69
C TYR A 10 -6.24 -5.28 -10.77
N GLY A 11 -6.51 -4.12 -11.39
CA GLY A 11 -7.51 -3.89 -12.42
C GLY A 11 -8.96 -3.84 -11.93
N THR A 12 -9.34 -4.72 -11.00
CA THR A 12 -10.70 -4.75 -10.45
C THR A 12 -10.72 -5.08 -8.96
N LYS A 13 -11.83 -4.73 -8.30
CA LYS A 13 -12.08 -5.11 -6.89
C LYS A 13 -12.07 -6.63 -6.69
N ALA A 14 -12.51 -7.39 -7.68
CA ALA A 14 -12.44 -8.85 -7.68
C ALA A 14 -11.00 -9.36 -7.84
N GLY A 15 -10.21 -8.73 -8.71
CA GLY A 15 -8.78 -9.01 -8.89
C GLY A 15 -8.00 -8.78 -7.60
N ALA A 16 -8.24 -7.66 -6.92
CA ALA A 16 -7.64 -7.35 -5.62
C ALA A 16 -8.02 -8.39 -4.56
N ALA A 17 -9.30 -8.75 -4.46
CA ALA A 17 -9.78 -9.76 -3.53
C ALA A 17 -9.12 -11.14 -3.78
N LYS A 18 -8.98 -11.55 -5.05
CA LYS A 18 -8.30 -12.79 -5.44
C LYS A 18 -6.82 -12.78 -5.07
N ALA A 19 -6.10 -11.68 -5.34
CA ALA A 19 -4.68 -11.56 -5.04
C ALA A 19 -4.38 -11.59 -3.53
N LEU A 20 -5.31 -11.07 -2.72
CA LEU A 20 -5.20 -10.96 -1.26
C LEU A 20 -5.93 -12.07 -0.51
N ASN A 21 -6.43 -13.09 -1.22
CA ASN A 21 -7.16 -14.22 -0.66
C ASN A 21 -8.27 -13.79 0.34
N CYS A 22 -9.08 -12.80 -0.05
CA CYS A 22 -10.16 -12.28 0.76
C CYS A 22 -11.44 -12.08 -0.07
N THR A 23 -12.52 -11.65 0.57
CA THR A 23 -13.80 -11.43 -0.11
C THR A 23 -13.86 -10.03 -0.72
N ARG A 24 -14.66 -9.86 -1.79
CA ARG A 24 -14.96 -8.53 -2.35
C ARG A 24 -15.57 -7.61 -1.30
N SER A 25 -16.39 -8.14 -0.40
CA SER A 25 -16.98 -7.38 0.71
C SER A 25 -15.90 -6.83 1.65
N ALA A 26 -14.88 -7.62 1.98
CA ALA A 26 -13.76 -7.16 2.82
C ALA A 26 -13.04 -5.96 2.20
N ILE A 27 -12.79 -5.97 0.87
CA ILE A 27 -12.21 -4.80 0.18
C ILE A 27 -13.13 -3.57 0.29
N GLY A 28 -14.45 -3.77 0.24
CA GLY A 28 -15.42 -2.68 0.40
C GLY A 28 -15.44 -2.07 1.80
N GLN A 29 -15.14 -2.86 2.82
CA GLN A 29 -15.14 -2.41 4.22
C GLN A 29 -13.91 -1.58 4.58
N TRP A 30 -12.89 -1.51 3.73
CA TRP A 30 -11.72 -0.68 3.98
C TRP A 30 -12.03 0.83 3.93
N GLY A 31 -13.04 1.23 3.16
CA GLY A 31 -13.28 2.65 2.86
C GLY A 31 -12.17 3.22 1.97
N ASP A 32 -11.79 4.47 2.22
CA ASP A 32 -10.83 5.20 1.39
C ASP A 32 -9.40 4.66 1.50
N PHE A 33 -9.05 4.11 2.66
CA PHE A 33 -7.69 3.67 2.98
C PHE A 33 -7.63 2.21 3.37
N VAL A 34 -6.57 1.55 2.92
CA VAL A 34 -6.33 0.14 3.24
C VAL A 34 -5.87 0.02 4.69
N PRO A 35 -6.37 -0.96 5.48
CA PRO A 35 -5.87 -1.23 6.83
C PRO A 35 -4.36 -1.48 6.85
N ILE A 36 -3.66 -0.99 7.86
CA ILE A 36 -2.19 -1.00 7.92
C ILE A 36 -1.57 -2.39 7.72
N THR A 37 -2.17 -3.43 8.30
CA THR A 37 -1.71 -4.82 8.16
C THR A 37 -1.81 -5.32 6.72
N ARG A 38 -2.85 -4.91 5.99
CA ARG A 38 -3.05 -5.22 4.57
C ARG A 38 -2.09 -4.42 3.68
N GLN A 39 -1.72 -3.20 4.07
CA GLN A 39 -0.76 -2.40 3.29
C GLN A 39 0.60 -3.10 3.17
N PHE A 40 1.11 -3.68 4.27
CA PHE A 40 2.37 -4.44 4.24
C PHE A 40 2.28 -5.68 3.35
N GLU A 41 1.19 -6.43 3.45
CA GLU A 41 0.97 -7.60 2.60
C GLU A 41 0.91 -7.22 1.11
N ILE A 42 0.24 -6.12 0.78
CA ILE A 42 0.15 -5.59 -0.59
C ILE A 42 1.53 -5.13 -1.08
N GLU A 43 2.30 -4.42 -0.26
CA GLU A 43 3.65 -3.98 -0.63
C GLU A 43 4.53 -5.16 -1.03
N VAL A 44 4.53 -6.24 -0.24
CA VAL A 44 5.28 -7.47 -0.55
C VAL A 44 4.75 -8.12 -1.83
N LYS A 45 3.43 -8.31 -1.97
CA LYS A 45 2.82 -8.97 -3.14
C LYS A 45 2.98 -8.17 -4.44
N THR A 46 3.11 -6.85 -4.35
CA THR A 46 3.30 -5.98 -5.51
C THR A 46 4.77 -5.71 -5.84
N GLY A 47 5.71 -6.25 -5.05
CA GLY A 47 7.14 -6.01 -5.22
C GLY A 47 7.52 -4.55 -5.03
N GLY A 48 6.86 -3.84 -4.11
CA GLY A 48 7.11 -2.43 -3.82
C GLY A 48 6.52 -1.44 -4.83
N LYS A 49 5.73 -1.89 -5.82
CA LYS A 49 5.01 -0.97 -6.73
C LYS A 49 3.93 -0.16 -6.00
N LEU A 50 3.32 -0.75 -4.97
CA LEU A 50 2.53 -0.03 -3.98
C LEU A 50 3.27 -0.06 -2.65
N LEU A 51 3.47 1.10 -2.03
CA LEU A 51 4.17 1.21 -0.75
C LEU A 51 3.17 1.43 0.38
N SER A 52 3.41 0.78 1.51
CA SER A 52 2.69 1.07 2.76
C SER A 52 2.98 2.49 3.23
N ASP A 53 2.07 3.06 4.01
CA ASP A 53 2.25 4.39 4.61
C ASP A 53 3.49 4.43 5.50
N TYR A 54 3.80 3.30 6.16
CA TYR A 54 5.03 3.15 6.93
C TYR A 54 6.28 3.25 6.03
N THR A 55 6.34 2.50 4.93
CA THR A 55 7.48 2.53 4.02
C THR A 55 7.62 3.90 3.35
N LEU A 56 6.51 4.52 2.91
CA LEU A 56 6.53 5.88 2.38
C LEU A 56 7.09 6.88 3.40
N LYS A 57 6.58 6.84 4.65
CA LYS A 57 7.07 7.72 5.71
C LYS A 57 8.56 7.48 5.97
N LYS A 58 9.00 6.21 6.03
CA LYS A 58 10.41 5.86 6.21
C LYS A 58 11.29 6.40 5.09
N CYS A 59 10.90 6.21 3.83
CA CYS A 59 11.64 6.73 2.68
C CYS A 59 11.71 8.26 2.67
N LEU A 60 10.63 8.95 3.05
CA LEU A 60 10.63 10.40 3.18
C LEU A 60 11.57 10.89 4.29
N HIS A 61 11.57 10.22 5.46
CA HIS A 61 12.46 10.59 6.58
C HIS A 61 13.93 10.26 6.31
N LEU A 62 14.23 9.27 5.46
CA LEU A 62 15.61 8.99 5.02
C LEU A 62 16.14 10.15 4.16
N ASN A 63 15.31 10.69 3.26
CA ASN A 63 15.69 11.83 2.41
C ASN A 63 15.97 13.12 3.22
N ASP A 64 15.38 13.26 4.41
CA ASP A 64 15.62 14.41 5.29
C ASP A 64 16.94 14.27 6.07
N LYS A 65 17.35 13.06 6.44
CA LYS A 65 18.65 12.81 7.07
C LYS A 65 19.82 12.98 6.11
N ASP A 66 19.65 12.54 4.85
CA ASP A 66 20.69 12.65 3.82
C ASP A 66 21.02 14.12 3.44
N LYS A 67 20.13 15.08 3.76
CA LYS A 67 20.38 16.51 3.57
C LYS A 67 21.15 17.17 4.71
N GLN A 68 21.15 16.59 5.91
CA GLN A 68 21.79 17.19 7.09
C GLN A 68 23.25 16.74 7.28
N GLU A 69 23.69 15.67 6.62
CA GLU A 69 25.09 15.18 6.69
C GLU A 69 25.98 15.70 5.54
N LYS A 70 25.46 16.53 4.63
CA LYS A 70 26.23 17.16 3.54
C LYS A 70 26.46 18.66 3.73
N GLY A 71 26.28 19.18 4.94
CA GLY A 71 26.51 20.58 5.31
C GLY A 71 27.79 20.75 6.11
#